data_AF-W2SLF6-F1
#
_entry.id   AF-W2SLF6-F1
#
_cell.length_a   1.000
_cell.length_b   1.000
_cell.length_c   1.000
_cell.angle_alpha   90.00
_cell.angle_beta   90.00
_cell.angle_gamma   90.00
#
_symmetry.space_group_name_H-M   'P 1'
#
loop_
_entity.id
_entity.type
_entity.pdbx_description
1 polymer ?
#
loop_
_entity_poly.entity_id
_entity_poly.type
_entity_poly.pdbx_seq_one_letter_code
_entity_poly.pdbx_strand_id
1 'polypeptide(L)'
;MMRRTIIRYLVLTQAIVFRDVAAGVRRRFPTMNHLVTAGLMTEKELDEFDSVVSNNPKYWVPMHWLFSLIRVAKEEGKIPGEIVYVDLMEKIRQYRVQVLSLTLYDWVPVPLVYTQVVHLAVRSYFAVGLLGRQYLQPGPNRNISIDSAKTIDLYVPVMSILQFIFFVGWMKVGLNVVDNNYDKFPNLVRDQFWEDTIPEPLYTAESAQRPINPQVGSCVEL
;
A
#
# COMPACT_ATOMS: atom_id res chain seq x y z
N MET A 1 -6.13 -20.17 26.62
CA MET A 1 -5.54 -18.83 26.88
C MET A 1 -4.29 -18.57 26.05
N MET A 2 -3.26 -19.41 26.12
CA MET A 2 -1.97 -19.21 25.43
C MET A 2 -2.05 -18.90 23.92
N ARG A 3 -2.87 -19.64 23.15
CA ARG A 3 -3.11 -19.35 21.71
C ARG A 3 -3.66 -17.95 21.46
N ARG A 4 -4.57 -17.46 22.31
CA ARG A 4 -5.14 -16.11 22.19
C ARG A 4 -4.07 -15.03 22.48
N THR A 5 -3.23 -15.27 23.48
CA THR A 5 -2.11 -14.37 23.81
C THR A 5 -1.07 -14.31 22.69
N ILE A 6 -0.72 -15.45 22.08
CA ILE A 6 0.16 -15.53 20.90
C ILE A 6 -0.36 -14.64 19.76
N ILE A 7 -1.63 -14.81 19.39
CA ILE A 7 -2.25 -13.99 18.33
C ILE A 7 -2.31 -12.51 18.74
N ARG A 8 -2.65 -12.21 19.99
CA ARG A 8 -2.71 -10.84 20.48
C ARG A 8 -1.35 -10.14 20.41
N TYR A 9 -0.24 -10.82 20.70
CA TYR A 9 1.11 -10.24 20.56
C TYR A 9 1.49 -9.98 19.10
N LEU A 10 1.06 -10.82 18.16
CA LEU A 10 1.21 -10.56 16.73
C LEU A 10 0.46 -9.28 16.34
N VAL A 11 -0.84 -9.21 16.68
CA VAL A 11 -1.70 -8.05 16.39
C VAL A 11 -1.17 -6.79 17.09
N LEU A 12 -0.66 -6.90 18.31
CA LEU A 12 -0.07 -5.79 19.05
C LEU A 12 1.18 -5.25 18.34
N THR A 13 2.07 -6.13 17.87
CA THR A 13 3.24 -5.74 17.08
C THR A 13 2.82 -4.96 15.83
N GLN A 14 1.82 -5.47 15.10
CA GLN A 14 1.28 -4.79 13.92
C GLN A 14 0.65 -3.44 14.26
N ALA A 15 -0.12 -3.35 15.35
CA ALA A 15 -0.76 -2.10 15.76
C ALA A 15 0.26 -1.01 16.12
N ILE A 16 1.36 -1.37 16.81
CA ILE A 16 2.42 -0.42 17.16
C ILE A 16 3.16 0.04 15.89
N VAL A 17 3.46 -0.87 14.96
CA VAL A 17 4.11 -0.50 13.69
C VAL A 17 3.20 0.36 12.82
N PHE A 18 1.94 -0.03 12.64
CA PHE A 18 0.98 0.73 11.83
C PHE A 18 0.67 2.09 12.43
N ARG A 19 0.69 2.26 13.75
CA ARG A 19 0.59 3.59 14.37
C ARG A 19 1.69 4.54 13.88
N ASP A 20 2.89 4.03 13.59
CA ASP A 20 4.02 4.88 13.20
C ASP A 20 4.04 5.16 11.70
N VAL A 21 3.62 4.18 10.92
CA VAL A 21 3.61 4.23 9.46
C VAL A 21 2.32 4.85 8.91
N ALA A 22 1.16 4.42 9.40
CA ALA A 22 -0.17 4.77 8.89
C ALA A 22 -0.81 5.91 9.69
N ALA A 23 -1.03 7.06 9.04
CA ALA A 23 -1.60 8.24 9.67
C ALA A 23 -3.03 8.01 10.21
N GLY A 24 -3.83 7.18 9.54
CA GLY A 24 -5.18 6.79 9.97
C GLY A 24 -5.13 5.98 11.27
N VAL A 25 -4.18 5.06 11.39
CA VAL A 25 -3.97 4.27 12.61
C VAL A 25 -3.44 5.14 13.75
N ARG A 26 -2.51 6.07 13.46
CA ARG A 26 -2.04 7.07 14.44
C ARG A 26 -3.16 7.92 15.01
N ARG A 27 -4.13 8.32 14.18
CA ARG A 27 -5.31 9.08 14.64
C ARG A 27 -6.22 8.25 15.54
N ARG A 28 -6.39 6.96 15.24
CA ARG A 28 -7.20 6.03 16.05
C ARG A 28 -6.52 5.67 17.37
N PHE A 29 -5.20 5.52 17.37
CA PHE A 29 -4.40 5.20 18.55
C PHE A 29 -3.28 6.25 18.69
N PRO A 30 -3.53 7.40 19.37
CA PRO A 30 -2.54 8.46 19.55
C PRO A 30 -1.57 8.22 20.73
N THR A 31 -2.00 7.56 21.81
CA THR A 31 -1.11 7.16 22.94
C THR A 31 -1.15 5.65 23.22
N MET A 32 -0.11 5.09 23.86
CA MET A 32 -0.03 3.64 24.11
C MET A 32 -1.21 3.14 24.97
N ASN A 33 -1.75 4.01 25.84
CA ASN A 33 -2.98 3.76 26.62
C ASN A 33 -4.22 3.47 25.73
N HIS A 34 -4.27 4.00 24.51
CA HIS A 34 -5.35 3.67 23.58
C HIS A 34 -5.27 2.22 23.09
N LEU A 35 -4.07 1.62 23.04
CA LEU A 35 -3.91 0.18 22.75
C LEU A 35 -4.39 -0.68 23.93
N VAL A 36 -4.20 -0.19 25.15
CA VAL A 36 -4.72 -0.86 26.35
C VAL A 36 -6.24 -0.81 26.39
N THR A 37 -6.82 0.38 26.19
CA THR A 37 -8.27 0.58 26.18
C THR A 37 -8.95 -0.22 25.06
N ALA A 38 -8.27 -0.41 23.92
CA ALA A 38 -8.74 -1.24 22.82
C ALA A 38 -8.61 -2.76 23.07
N GLY A 39 -8.03 -3.18 24.20
CA GLY A 39 -7.83 -4.58 24.56
C GLY A 39 -6.69 -5.28 23.79
N LEU A 40 -5.84 -4.53 23.09
CA LEU A 40 -4.68 -5.08 22.38
C LEU A 40 -3.50 -5.35 23.33
N MET A 41 -3.36 -4.53 24.36
CA MET A 41 -2.35 -4.63 25.42
C MET A 41 -3.04 -4.64 26.79
N THR A 42 -2.49 -5.33 27.77
CA THR A 42 -2.98 -5.24 29.16
C THR A 42 -2.21 -4.15 29.93
N GLU A 43 -2.77 -3.64 31.03
CA GLU A 43 -2.08 -2.62 31.86
C GLU A 43 -0.70 -3.11 32.35
N LYS A 44 -0.62 -4.37 32.79
CA LYS A 44 0.65 -4.98 33.24
C LYS A 44 1.69 -5.05 32.12
N GLU A 45 1.26 -5.36 30.90
CA GLU A 45 2.16 -5.38 29.74
C GLU A 45 2.58 -3.98 29.33
N LEU A 46 1.75 -2.97 29.54
CA LEU A 46 2.15 -1.58 29.33
C LEU A 46 3.25 -1.18 30.32
N ASP A 47 3.11 -1.53 31.59
CA ASP A 47 4.13 -1.27 32.61
C ASP A 47 5.46 -1.97 32.26
N GLU A 48 5.41 -3.24 31.85
CA GLU A 48 6.60 -3.96 31.36
C GLU A 48 7.18 -3.32 30.09
N PHE A 49 6.33 -2.88 29.15
CA PHE A 49 6.77 -2.21 27.94
C PHE A 49 7.50 -0.90 28.25
N ASP A 50 7.00 -0.11 29.18
CA ASP A 50 7.56 1.18 29.57
C ASP A 50 8.81 1.03 30.45
N SER A 51 8.93 -0.06 31.20
CA SER A 51 10.14 -0.41 31.96
C SER A 51 11.38 -0.61 31.08
N VAL A 52 11.18 -0.98 29.81
CA VAL A 52 12.27 -1.15 28.85
C VAL A 52 12.74 0.22 28.36
N VAL A 53 13.91 0.65 28.85
CA VAL A 53 14.56 1.89 28.43
C VAL A 53 15.31 1.64 27.11
N SER A 54 14.83 2.25 26.03
CA SER A 54 15.44 2.20 24.70
C SER A 54 15.25 3.53 24.00
N ASN A 55 16.29 4.02 23.33
CA ASN A 55 16.20 5.22 22.48
C ASN A 55 15.53 4.93 21.12
N ASN A 56 15.50 3.66 20.72
CA ASN A 56 14.90 3.20 19.46
C ASN A 56 13.46 2.74 19.68
N PRO A 57 12.61 2.77 18.62
CA PRO A 57 11.25 2.24 18.69
C PRO A 57 11.21 0.78 19.14
N LYS A 58 10.31 0.50 20.11
CA LYS A 58 10.24 -0.78 20.82
C LYS A 58 9.36 -1.84 20.13
N TYR A 59 9.36 -1.89 18.79
CA TYR A 59 8.56 -2.86 18.02
C TYR A 59 8.91 -4.33 18.31
N TRP A 60 10.14 -4.57 18.74
CA TRP A 60 10.67 -5.90 19.01
C TRP A 60 10.19 -6.49 20.35
N VAL A 61 9.68 -5.67 21.28
CA VAL A 61 9.31 -6.11 22.63
C VAL A 61 8.15 -7.12 22.61
N PRO A 62 7.01 -6.87 21.93
CA PRO A 62 5.94 -7.86 21.88
C PRO A 62 6.33 -9.14 21.11
N MET A 63 7.20 -9.01 20.11
CA MET A 63 7.76 -10.18 19.40
C MET A 63 8.67 -11.01 20.32
N HIS A 64 9.45 -10.38 21.20
CA HIS A 64 10.25 -11.09 22.18
C HIS A 64 9.38 -11.86 23.18
N TRP A 65 8.31 -11.23 23.70
CA TRP A 65 7.33 -11.90 24.55
C TRP A 65 6.64 -13.07 23.84
N LEU A 66 6.34 -12.91 22.55
CA LEU A 66 5.78 -13.97 21.73
C LEU A 66 6.73 -15.17 21.60
N PHE A 67 7.99 -14.94 21.28
CA PHE A 67 8.98 -16.01 21.16
C PHE A 67 9.21 -16.73 22.50
N SER A 68 9.26 -15.98 23.60
CA SER A 68 9.34 -16.53 24.95
C SER A 68 8.13 -17.41 25.27
N LEU A 69 6.92 -16.95 24.92
CA LEU A 69 5.69 -17.70 25.17
C LEU A 69 5.62 -19.01 24.37
N ILE A 70 6.12 -19.01 23.13
CA ILE A 70 6.19 -20.20 22.27
C ILE A 70 7.22 -21.20 22.80
N ARG A 71 8.34 -20.71 23.33
CA ARG A 71 9.33 -21.56 24.01
C ARG A 71 8.73 -22.24 25.23
N VAL A 72 8.04 -21.50 26.10
CA VAL A 72 7.34 -22.07 27.26
C VAL A 72 6.30 -23.10 26.82
N ALA A 73 5.53 -22.81 25.76
CA ALA A 73 4.57 -23.75 25.19
C ALA A 73 5.22 -25.09 24.74
N LYS A 74 6.46 -25.03 24.26
CA LYS A 74 7.24 -26.20 23.86
C LYS A 74 7.72 -26.99 25.08
N GLU A 75 8.25 -26.31 26.09
CA GLU A 75 8.73 -26.90 27.34
C GLU A 75 7.59 -27.59 28.12
N GLU A 76 6.38 -27.00 28.11
CA GLU A 76 5.16 -27.61 28.69
C GLU A 76 4.58 -28.77 27.85
N GLY A 77 5.25 -29.17 26.76
CA GLY A 77 4.81 -30.28 25.90
C GLY A 77 3.54 -29.99 25.08
N LYS A 78 3.09 -28.74 25.00
CA LYS A 78 1.85 -28.36 24.26
C LYS A 78 2.04 -28.35 22.74
N ILE A 79 3.29 -28.31 22.26
CA ILE A 79 3.65 -28.35 20.83
C ILE A 79 4.25 -29.72 20.50
N PRO A 80 3.51 -30.59 19.76
CA PRO A 80 3.99 -31.92 19.41
C PRO A 80 5.08 -31.83 18.35
N GLY A 81 6.19 -32.54 18.56
CA GLY A 81 7.28 -32.65 17.59
C GLY A 81 8.16 -31.39 17.45
N GLU A 82 9.44 -31.60 17.16
CA GLU A 82 10.40 -30.50 16.99
C GLU A 82 10.22 -29.78 15.65
N ILE A 83 9.85 -30.52 14.60
CA ILE A 83 9.64 -29.98 13.24
C ILE A 83 8.52 -28.93 13.24
N VAL A 84 7.40 -29.20 13.92
CA VAL A 84 6.25 -28.27 14.01
C VAL A 84 6.65 -26.99 14.77
N TYR A 85 7.49 -27.12 15.80
CA TYR A 85 8.00 -25.97 16.55
C TYR A 85 8.90 -25.08 15.67
N VAL A 86 9.81 -25.68 14.90
CA VAL A 86 10.69 -24.94 13.98
C VAL A 86 9.88 -24.26 12.87
N ASP A 87 8.90 -24.94 12.28
CA ASP A 87 8.04 -24.34 11.24
C ASP A 87 7.20 -23.17 11.80
N LEU A 88 6.61 -23.33 12.98
CA LEU A 88 5.88 -22.26 13.66
C LEU A 88 6.77 -21.03 13.91
N MET A 89 7.98 -21.27 14.41
CA MET A 89 8.97 -20.21 14.67
C MET A 89 9.33 -19.47 13.37
N GLU A 90 9.52 -20.21 12.28
CA GLU A 90 9.84 -19.65 10.97
C GLU A 90 8.69 -18.81 10.40
N LYS A 91 7.43 -19.27 10.51
CA LYS A 91 6.26 -18.48 10.06
C LYS A 91 6.13 -17.16 10.82
N ILE A 92 6.40 -17.16 12.12
CA ILE A 92 6.35 -15.95 12.95
C ILE A 92 7.54 -15.03 12.64
N ARG A 93 8.72 -15.59 12.36
CA ARG A 93 9.86 -14.82 11.88
C ARG A 93 9.57 -14.15 10.54
N GLN A 94 8.96 -14.86 9.60
CA GLN A 94 8.54 -14.31 8.30
C GLN A 94 7.55 -13.16 8.48
N TYR A 95 6.54 -13.33 9.34
CA TYR A 95 5.61 -12.26 9.70
C TYR A 95 6.34 -11.03 10.26
N ARG A 96 7.28 -11.21 11.20
CA ARG A 96 8.08 -10.12 11.75
C ARG A 96 8.83 -9.35 10.67
N VAL A 97 9.45 -10.05 9.72
CA VAL A 97 10.19 -9.43 8.61
C VAL A 97 9.25 -8.60 7.73
N GLN A 98 8.06 -9.12 7.41
CA GLN A 98 7.06 -8.40 6.62
C GLN A 98 6.52 -7.16 7.33
N VAL A 99 6.29 -7.23 8.64
CA VAL A 99 5.81 -6.07 9.41
C VAL A 99 6.92 -5.02 9.55
N LEU A 100 8.17 -5.44 9.81
CA LEU A 100 9.29 -4.52 9.95
C LEU A 100 9.73 -3.91 8.61
N SER A 101 9.60 -4.61 7.48
CA SER A 101 9.93 -4.04 6.17
C SER A 101 9.09 -2.81 5.86
N LEU A 102 7.88 -2.72 6.41
CA LEU A 102 7.03 -1.53 6.29
C LEU A 102 7.67 -0.30 6.94
N THR A 103 8.31 -0.46 8.11
CA THR A 103 9.05 0.65 8.76
C THR A 103 10.26 1.07 7.95
N LEU A 104 10.87 0.15 7.19
CA LEU A 104 11.98 0.47 6.31
C LEU A 104 11.52 1.30 5.09
N TYR A 105 10.37 0.97 4.52
CA TYR A 105 9.77 1.76 3.44
C TYR A 105 9.37 3.17 3.87
N ASP A 106 8.89 3.34 5.12
CA ASP A 106 8.58 4.65 5.69
C ASP A 106 9.87 5.43 6.02
N TRP A 107 10.90 4.76 6.56
CA TRP A 107 12.15 5.39 6.93
C TRP A 107 12.97 5.89 5.72
N VAL A 108 12.96 5.13 4.62
CA VAL A 108 13.72 5.46 3.40
C VAL A 108 12.76 5.67 2.23
N PRO A 109 12.15 6.87 2.10
CA PRO A 109 11.33 7.20 0.95
C PRO A 109 12.18 7.38 -0.32
N VAL A 110 11.51 7.44 -1.47
CA VAL A 110 12.16 7.76 -2.76
C VAL A 110 12.96 9.07 -2.62
N PRO A 111 14.22 9.12 -3.06
CA PRO A 111 15.04 10.33 -2.95
C PRO A 111 14.33 11.55 -3.52
N LEU A 112 14.26 12.62 -2.72
CA LEU A 112 13.54 13.83 -3.07
C LEU A 112 13.96 14.39 -4.44
N VAL A 113 15.26 14.32 -4.74
CA VAL A 113 15.83 14.77 -6.02
C VAL A 113 15.18 14.09 -7.23
N TYR A 114 14.81 12.81 -7.15
CA TYR A 114 14.17 12.12 -8.27
C TYR A 114 12.79 12.72 -8.56
N THR A 115 11.98 12.96 -7.53
CA THR A 115 10.68 13.60 -7.70
C THR A 115 10.81 15.03 -8.23
N GLN A 116 11.81 15.78 -7.76
CA GLN A 116 12.09 17.14 -8.19
C GLN A 116 12.53 17.22 -9.65
N VAL A 117 13.42 16.34 -10.09
CA VAL A 117 13.91 16.30 -11.48
C VAL A 117 12.76 16.00 -12.44
N VAL A 118 11.91 15.02 -12.12
CA VAL A 118 10.72 14.70 -12.92
C VAL A 118 9.77 15.89 -12.99
N HIS A 119 9.47 16.53 -11.85
CA HIS A 119 8.63 17.72 -11.82
C HIS A 119 9.20 18.88 -12.62
N LEU A 120 10.51 19.13 -12.52
CA LEU A 120 11.19 20.19 -13.25
C LEU A 120 11.12 19.92 -14.76
N ALA A 121 11.46 18.70 -15.20
CA ALA A 121 11.47 18.32 -16.61
C ALA A 121 10.09 18.45 -17.26
N VAL A 122 9.03 17.95 -16.60
CA VAL A 122 7.66 18.05 -17.11
C VAL A 122 7.21 19.51 -17.15
N ARG A 123 7.48 20.29 -16.10
CA ARG A 123 7.09 21.71 -16.05
C ARG A 123 7.86 22.57 -17.05
N SER A 124 9.16 22.34 -17.24
CA SER A 124 9.97 23.10 -18.21
C SER A 124 9.56 22.78 -19.64
N TYR A 125 9.26 21.50 -19.94
CA TYR A 125 8.72 21.10 -21.24
C TYR A 125 7.45 21.87 -21.59
N PHE A 126 6.49 21.96 -20.66
CA PHE A 126 5.26 22.70 -20.88
C PHE A 126 5.43 24.22 -20.82
N ALA A 127 6.38 24.74 -20.05
CA ALA A 127 6.70 26.17 -20.04
C ALA A 127 7.21 26.65 -21.40
N VAL A 128 8.15 25.92 -22.00
CA VAL A 128 8.63 26.21 -23.37
C VAL A 128 7.53 25.93 -24.39
N GLY A 129 6.79 24.83 -24.24
CA GLY A 129 5.67 24.48 -25.11
C GLY A 129 4.56 25.54 -25.15
N LEU A 130 4.31 26.25 -24.04
CA LEU A 130 3.31 27.31 -23.94
C LEU A 130 3.68 28.53 -24.78
N LEU A 131 4.97 28.82 -24.96
CA LEU A 131 5.47 29.88 -25.84
C LEU A 131 5.62 29.39 -27.29
N GLY A 132 6.14 28.17 -27.46
CA GLY A 132 6.50 27.64 -28.78
C GLY A 132 5.33 27.07 -29.60
N ARG A 133 4.20 26.76 -28.97
CA ARG A 133 3.01 26.19 -29.65
C ARG A 133 1.85 27.19 -29.77
N GLN A 134 2.14 28.49 -29.68
CA GLN A 134 1.15 29.53 -29.96
C GLN A 134 0.92 29.63 -31.48
N TYR A 135 -0.34 29.76 -31.89
CA TYR A 135 -0.68 30.05 -33.27
C TYR A 135 -0.31 31.50 -33.58
N LEU A 136 0.62 31.70 -34.50
CA LEU A 136 1.12 33.00 -34.90
C LEU A 136 0.39 33.46 -36.16
N GLN A 137 -0.27 34.61 -36.10
CA GLN A 137 -0.82 35.23 -37.30
C GLN A 137 0.33 35.81 -38.16
N PRO A 138 0.38 35.50 -39.47
CA PRO A 138 1.34 36.12 -40.36
C PRO A 138 1.02 37.62 -40.52
N GLY A 139 1.92 38.48 -40.06
CA GLY A 139 1.78 39.94 -40.18
C GLY A 139 2.06 40.46 -41.61
N PRO A 140 1.54 41.65 -41.97
CA PRO A 140 1.59 42.18 -43.35
C PRO A 140 3.00 42.40 -43.93
N ASN A 141 4.04 42.52 -43.10
CA ASN A 141 5.44 42.70 -43.51
C ASN A 141 6.33 41.47 -43.20
N ARG A 142 5.74 40.31 -42.89
CA ARG A 142 6.46 39.05 -42.66
C ARG A 142 6.16 38.11 -43.82
N ASN A 143 6.94 38.24 -44.88
CA ASN A 143 7.07 37.28 -45.97
C ASN A 143 7.80 36.03 -45.44
N ILE A 144 7.11 35.27 -44.58
CA ILE A 144 7.50 33.92 -44.18
C ILE A 144 7.14 33.03 -45.36
N SER A 145 8.04 32.96 -46.35
CA SER A 145 8.07 31.84 -47.28
C SER A 145 8.44 30.59 -46.48
N ILE A 146 7.72 29.49 -46.74
CA ILE A 146 7.93 28.11 -46.23
C ILE A 146 6.92 27.71 -45.14
N ASP A 147 5.83 27.07 -45.60
CA ASP A 147 4.92 26.12 -44.91
C ASP A 147 4.23 26.50 -43.58
N SER A 148 4.66 27.54 -42.87
CA SER A 148 4.11 27.92 -41.56
C SER A 148 2.85 28.78 -41.62
N ALA A 149 2.56 29.40 -42.77
CA ALA A 149 1.32 30.16 -42.98
C ALA A 149 0.11 29.27 -43.31
N LYS A 150 0.32 27.95 -43.48
CA LYS A 150 -0.72 26.96 -43.81
C LYS A 150 -1.01 26.02 -42.64
N THR A 151 -0.68 26.42 -41.41
CA THR A 151 -1.14 25.72 -40.22
C THR A 151 -2.58 26.13 -39.94
N ILE A 152 -3.49 25.17 -39.84
CA ILE A 152 -4.87 25.40 -39.41
C ILE A 152 -4.82 26.07 -38.03
N ASP A 153 -5.20 27.34 -37.96
CA ASP A 153 -5.28 28.10 -36.72
C ASP A 153 -6.54 27.66 -35.97
N LEU A 154 -6.41 26.61 -35.17
CA LEU A 154 -7.40 26.32 -34.16
C LEU A 154 -7.15 27.28 -33.00
N TYR A 155 -8.09 28.18 -32.74
CA TYR A 155 -8.08 29.04 -31.54
C TYR A 155 -7.77 28.29 -30.24
N VAL A 156 -8.07 26.98 -30.18
CA VAL A 156 -7.72 26.07 -29.10
C VAL A 156 -6.69 25.02 -29.54
N PRO A 157 -5.51 24.92 -28.89
CA PRO A 157 -4.47 23.95 -29.26
C PRO A 157 -4.80 22.53 -28.73
N VAL A 158 -5.76 21.85 -29.37
CA VAL A 158 -6.28 20.53 -28.94
C VAL A 158 -5.17 19.48 -28.74
N MET A 159 -4.21 19.40 -29.66
CA MET A 159 -3.11 18.42 -29.57
C MET A 159 -2.18 18.68 -28.39
N SER A 160 -1.91 19.95 -28.07
CA SER A 160 -1.09 20.34 -26.91
C SER A 160 -1.81 20.05 -25.59
N ILE A 161 -3.13 20.20 -25.56
CA ILE A 161 -3.97 19.85 -24.40
C ILE A 161 -3.95 18.33 -24.16
N LEU A 162 -4.07 17.52 -25.22
CA LEU A 162 -3.95 16.05 -25.10
C LEU A 162 -2.57 15.66 -24.56
N GLN A 163 -1.49 16.22 -25.12
CA GLN A 163 -0.14 15.99 -24.60
C GLN A 163 -0.02 16.39 -23.12
N PHE A 164 -0.59 17.53 -22.73
CA PHE A 164 -0.63 17.95 -21.34
C PHE A 164 -1.31 16.91 -20.45
N ILE A 165 -2.49 16.44 -20.82
CA ILE A 165 -3.23 15.41 -20.07
C ILE A 165 -2.39 14.13 -19.94
N PHE A 166 -1.74 13.66 -21.00
CA PHE A 166 -0.92 12.45 -20.94
C PHE A 166 0.30 12.59 -20.03
N PHE A 167 1.14 13.61 -20.24
CA PHE A 167 2.39 13.75 -19.47
C PHE A 167 2.15 14.18 -18.02
N VAL A 168 1.23 15.12 -17.79
CA VAL A 168 0.88 15.54 -16.42
C VAL A 168 0.06 14.45 -15.73
N GLY A 169 -0.81 13.75 -16.46
CA GLY A 169 -1.55 12.60 -15.96
C GLY A 169 -0.60 11.49 -15.51
N TRP A 170 0.39 11.13 -16.32
CA TRP A 170 1.38 10.11 -15.95
C TRP A 170 2.21 10.53 -14.73
N MET A 171 2.65 11.78 -14.67
CA MET A 171 3.33 12.32 -13.48
C MET A 171 2.42 12.26 -12.24
N LYS A 172 1.13 12.61 -12.38
CA LYS A 172 0.15 12.55 -11.28
C LYS A 172 -0.13 11.11 -10.84
N VAL A 173 -0.13 10.13 -11.75
CA VAL A 173 -0.25 8.70 -11.39
C VAL A 173 0.94 8.29 -10.52
N GLY A 174 2.16 8.64 -10.92
CA GLY A 174 3.36 8.39 -10.10
C GLY A 174 3.26 9.01 -8.71
N LEU A 175 2.82 10.27 -8.62
CA LEU A 175 2.61 10.95 -7.33
C LEU A 175 1.50 10.28 -6.50
N ASN A 176 0.41 9.85 -7.12
CA ASN A 176 -0.70 9.21 -6.41
C ASN A 176 -0.33 7.86 -5.80
N VAL A 177 0.55 7.10 -6.45
CA VAL A 177 1.06 5.82 -5.95
C VAL A 177 1.98 6.04 -4.75
N VAL A 178 2.74 7.13 -4.75
CA VAL A 178 3.73 7.41 -3.70
C VAL A 178 3.11 8.16 -2.51
N ASP A 179 2.13 9.04 -2.74
CA ASP A 179 1.70 10.04 -1.74
C ASP A 179 0.17 10.01 -1.49
N ASN A 180 -0.66 10.28 -2.50
CA ASN A 180 -2.08 10.59 -2.26
C ASN A 180 -2.99 9.41 -1.85
N ASN A 181 -2.62 8.17 -2.16
CA ASN A 181 -3.38 6.98 -1.77
C ASN A 181 -2.71 6.18 -0.65
N TYR A 182 -1.63 6.71 -0.08
CA TYR A 182 -1.02 6.12 1.09
C TYR A 182 -2.05 6.08 2.23
N ASP A 183 -2.30 4.89 2.78
CA ASP A 183 -3.22 4.66 3.89
C ASP A 183 -4.71 5.01 3.62
N LYS A 184 -5.14 5.02 2.36
CA LYS A 184 -6.56 5.14 1.98
C LYS A 184 -7.13 3.79 1.57
N PHE A 185 -8.05 3.27 2.37
CA PHE A 185 -8.81 2.06 2.08
C PHE A 185 -10.30 2.32 2.28
N PRO A 186 -11.19 1.62 1.53
CA PRO A 186 -12.62 1.69 1.76
C PRO A 186 -12.97 1.12 3.15
N ASN A 187 -14.12 1.52 3.68
CA ASN A 187 -14.63 0.95 4.93
C ASN A 187 -14.81 -0.57 4.76
N LEU A 188 -14.32 -1.33 5.74
CA LEU A 188 -14.51 -2.78 5.77
C LEU A 188 -15.98 -3.09 6.04
N VAL A 189 -16.65 -3.72 5.08
CA VAL A 189 -18.04 -4.19 5.17
C VAL A 189 -18.04 -5.68 4.82
N ARG A 190 -18.90 -6.46 5.47
CA ARG A 190 -19.13 -7.85 5.07
C ARG A 190 -19.66 -7.87 3.64
N ASP A 191 -19.05 -8.65 2.77
CA ASP A 191 -19.52 -8.76 1.39
C ASP A 191 -20.83 -9.56 1.30
N GLN A 192 -21.47 -9.52 0.13
CA GLN A 192 -22.76 -10.14 -0.11
C GLN A 192 -22.76 -11.66 0.06
N PHE A 193 -21.59 -12.31 -0.06
CA PHE A 193 -21.44 -13.76 0.03
C PHE A 193 -20.77 -14.19 1.35
N TRP A 194 -20.73 -13.31 2.35
CA TRP A 194 -20.02 -13.54 3.62
C TRP A 194 -20.43 -14.82 4.36
N GLU A 195 -21.66 -15.29 4.15
CA GLU A 195 -22.22 -16.50 4.78
C GLU A 195 -22.32 -17.70 3.82
N ASP A 196 -21.99 -17.52 2.53
CA ASP A 196 -22.15 -18.56 1.51
C ASP A 196 -20.89 -19.43 1.42
N THR A 197 -21.06 -20.75 1.49
CA THR A 197 -19.94 -21.72 1.36
C THR A 197 -19.42 -21.85 -0.07
N ILE A 198 -20.30 -21.62 -1.06
CA ILE A 198 -19.97 -21.63 -2.48
C ILE A 198 -20.64 -20.38 -3.07
N PRO A 199 -19.92 -19.26 -3.20
CA PRO A 199 -20.49 -18.04 -3.73
C PRO A 199 -20.78 -18.21 -5.23
N GLU A 200 -22.06 -18.15 -5.61
CA GLU A 200 -22.48 -18.12 -7.01
C GLU A 200 -22.77 -16.68 -7.42
N PRO A 201 -21.86 -16.02 -8.17
CA PRO A 201 -22.13 -14.68 -8.65
C PRO A 201 -23.28 -14.71 -9.66
N LEU A 202 -24.15 -13.69 -9.59
CA LEU A 202 -25.22 -13.55 -10.57
C LEU A 202 -24.64 -13.24 -11.95
N TYR A 203 -25.06 -14.00 -12.95
CA TYR A 203 -24.72 -13.76 -14.34
C TYR A 203 -25.86 -13.01 -15.03
N THR A 204 -25.52 -12.07 -15.91
CA THR A 204 -26.50 -11.53 -16.85
C THR A 204 -26.93 -12.61 -17.84
N ALA A 205 -28.11 -12.47 -18.45
CA ALA A 205 -28.63 -13.46 -19.41
C ALA A 205 -27.64 -13.74 -20.56
N GLU A 206 -26.94 -12.71 -21.05
CA GLU A 206 -25.88 -12.85 -22.08
C GLU A 206 -24.64 -13.59 -21.58
N SER A 207 -24.27 -13.42 -20.31
CA SER A 207 -23.09 -14.08 -19.71
C SER A 207 -23.38 -15.55 -19.38
N ALA A 208 -24.61 -15.88 -18.98
CA ALA A 208 -25.05 -17.24 -18.69
C ALA A 208 -25.10 -18.14 -19.93
N GLN A 209 -25.24 -17.54 -21.13
CA GLN A 209 -25.18 -18.27 -22.40
C GLN A 209 -23.75 -18.60 -22.85
N ARG A 210 -22.72 -18.00 -22.22
CA ARG A 210 -21.33 -18.31 -22.55
C ARG A 210 -20.98 -19.69 -21.99
N PRO A 211 -20.34 -20.58 -22.77
CA PRO A 211 -19.93 -21.88 -22.29
C PRO A 211 -18.91 -21.71 -21.15
N ILE A 212 -19.23 -22.29 -19.98
CA ILE A 212 -18.33 -22.32 -18.83
C ILE A 212 -17.48 -23.58 -18.96
N ASN A 213 -16.20 -23.40 -19.28
CA ASN A 213 -15.23 -24.49 -19.39
C ASN A 213 -14.27 -24.40 -18.20
N PRO A 214 -14.60 -24.98 -17.02
CA PRO A 214 -13.68 -24.98 -15.90
C PRO A 214 -12.42 -25.76 -16.29
N GLN A 215 -11.24 -25.19 -16.04
CA GLN A 215 -9.99 -25.88 -16.29
C GLN A 215 -9.82 -27.00 -15.26
N VAL A 216 -10.28 -28.19 -15.60
CA VAL A 216 -10.20 -29.38 -14.74
C VAL A 216 -8.82 -30.06 -14.78
N GLY A 217 -7.97 -29.68 -15.74
CA GLY A 217 -6.62 -30.22 -15.93
C GLY A 217 -6.55 -31.16 -17.13
N SER A 218 -5.36 -31.29 -17.73
CA SER A 218 -5.16 -32.03 -18.98
C SER A 218 -5.30 -33.55 -18.86
N CYS A 219 -5.38 -34.09 -17.63
CA CYS A 219 -5.42 -35.54 -17.37
C CYS A 219 -6.76 -36.02 -16.79
N VAL A 220 -7.83 -35.22 -16.85
CA VAL A 220 -9.12 -35.58 -16.24
C VAL A 220 -9.91 -36.62 -17.04
N GLU A 221 -9.52 -36.86 -18.29
CA GLU A 221 -10.12 -37.88 -19.17
C GLU A 221 -9.21 -39.11 -19.41
N LEU A 222 -8.15 -39.29 -18.60
CA LEU A 222 -7.31 -40.50 -18.57
C LEU A 222 -7.79 -41.47 -17.48
#